data_AF-A0A1S0TV66-F1
#
_entry.id   AF-A0A1S0TV66-F1
#
_cell.length_a   1.000
_cell.length_b   1.000
_cell.length_c   1.000
_cell.angle_alpha   90.00
_cell.angle_beta   90.00
_cell.angle_gamma   90.00
#
_symmetry.space_group_name_H-M   'P 1'
#
loop_
_entity.id
_entity.type
_entity.pdbx_description
1 polymer ?
#
loop_
_entity_poly.entity_id
_entity_poly.type
_entity_poly.pdbx_seq_one_letter_code
_entity_poly.pdbx_strand_id
1 'polypeptide(L)'
;MVSTQWSWDSARLIALVLNALYGLEEYYNGYYKDLSVDGLFGLRIIEGHLKNIQENMNDHDIDSEIMNEIRNLSLMAGMIANKALPFVANRDREYFNQYQFLLHRPYKVNFTPQRTDERFRWKEKQLKTSKSDRISPPPILLTEKQNGRCFNELFLASFNLTAKPYSCVLSVDCMKRMVNQRGFTEYQLTHQILYVAVALQTPCNFTLSNFIALTRNQTITSFITEYCTNMIDELSILLRNPRIMARLNHDERDMLMEQIFTCGQFGFVELSSLHFLASILSWQNPTSGCFTNDKADVMFGDVNKSYNTDGLDPDLCSAHSAAVAAGALAVFLRFLLDRGPWPEYYLADQSVVVYNIAAEEKFRQFSYGRWVRDSFISSMRHARPPEIGWSPDLFAYFLLLSIMFGGFVASHFCYKPKVKQFYHFSYKKL
;
A
#
# COMPACT_ATOMS: atom_id res chain seq x y z
N MET A 1 -28.81 14.03 7.35
CA MET A 1 -27.99 13.09 6.54
C MET A 1 -26.74 13.83 6.12
N VAL A 2 -25.63 13.60 6.83
CA VAL A 2 -24.33 14.14 6.44
C VAL A 2 -23.61 12.96 5.80
N SER A 3 -23.71 12.86 4.48
CA SER A 3 -22.82 11.98 3.71
C SER A 3 -21.41 12.52 3.92
N THR A 4 -20.50 11.66 4.34
CA THR A 4 -19.05 11.86 4.29
C THR A 4 -18.66 12.13 2.83
N GLN A 5 -18.43 13.39 2.52
CA GLN A 5 -18.13 13.86 1.17
C GLN A 5 -16.61 13.89 0.96
N TRP A 6 -16.13 13.25 -0.11
CA TRP A 6 -14.70 13.13 -0.42
C TRP A 6 -14.16 14.37 -1.14
N SER A 7 -12.87 14.70 -0.93
CA SER A 7 -12.16 15.64 -1.80
C SER A 7 -11.85 14.99 -3.15
N TRP A 8 -11.58 15.78 -4.19
CA TRP A 8 -11.12 15.26 -5.49
C TRP A 8 -9.92 14.34 -5.35
N ASP A 9 -8.94 14.75 -4.54
CA ASP A 9 -7.73 13.95 -4.30
C ASP A 9 -8.06 12.65 -3.58
N SER A 10 -8.93 12.68 -2.56
CA SER A 10 -9.34 11.45 -1.87
C SER A 10 -10.06 10.48 -2.80
N ALA A 11 -11.02 10.97 -3.58
CA ALA A 11 -11.81 10.15 -4.49
C ALA A 11 -10.93 9.53 -5.59
N ARG A 12 -10.00 10.30 -6.15
CA ARG A 12 -9.02 9.79 -7.12
C ARG A 12 -8.12 8.73 -6.50
N LEU A 13 -7.59 8.95 -5.30
CA LEU A 13 -6.72 7.95 -4.64
C LEU A 13 -7.48 6.66 -4.33
N ILE A 14 -8.74 6.74 -3.88
CA ILE A 14 -9.60 5.57 -3.69
C ILE A 14 -9.79 4.83 -5.02
N ALA A 15 -10.11 5.53 -6.11
CA ALA A 15 -10.27 4.94 -7.42
C ALA A 15 -8.99 4.25 -7.92
N LEU A 16 -7.82 4.86 -7.72
CA LEU A 16 -6.53 4.29 -8.08
C LEU A 16 -6.26 2.97 -7.34
N VAL A 17 -6.51 2.93 -6.03
CA VAL A 17 -6.31 1.72 -5.23
C VAL A 17 -7.31 0.62 -5.61
N LEU A 18 -8.59 0.95 -5.81
CA LEU A 18 -9.59 -0.02 -6.25
C LEU A 18 -9.28 -0.57 -7.65
N ASN A 19 -8.84 0.28 -8.58
CA ASN A 19 -8.41 -0.15 -9.92
C ASN A 19 -7.18 -1.08 -9.84
N ALA A 20 -6.23 -0.78 -8.96
CA ALA A 20 -5.05 -1.64 -8.77
C ALA A 20 -5.41 -3.00 -8.19
N LEU A 21 -6.28 -3.06 -7.18
CA LEU A 21 -6.80 -4.32 -6.63
C LEU A 21 -7.57 -5.14 -7.67
N TYR A 22 -8.37 -4.47 -8.50
CA TYR A 22 -9.07 -5.12 -9.61
C TYR A 22 -8.09 -5.73 -10.64
N GLY A 23 -7.02 -5.01 -11.00
CA GLY A 23 -5.97 -5.54 -11.87
C GLY A 23 -5.26 -6.78 -11.29
N LEU A 24 -5.02 -6.81 -9.98
CA LEU A 24 -4.50 -8.00 -9.29
C LEU A 24 -5.48 -9.19 -9.38
N GLU A 25 -6.78 -8.96 -9.21
CA GLU A 25 -7.78 -10.03 -9.37
C GLU A 25 -7.89 -10.53 -10.81
N GLU A 26 -7.80 -9.66 -11.81
CA GLU A 26 -7.75 -10.07 -13.23
C GLU A 26 -6.53 -10.93 -13.51
N TYR A 27 -5.35 -10.52 -13.03
CA TYR A 27 -4.14 -11.33 -13.07
C TYR A 27 -4.38 -12.70 -12.43
N TYR A 28 -4.79 -12.74 -11.16
CA TYR A 28 -4.98 -14.00 -10.45
C TYR A 28 -6.04 -14.91 -11.11
N ASN A 29 -7.11 -14.34 -11.65
CA ASN A 29 -8.13 -15.10 -12.36
C ASN A 29 -7.64 -15.63 -13.71
N GLY A 30 -6.74 -14.92 -14.41
CA GLY A 30 -6.09 -15.40 -15.63
C GLY A 30 -5.17 -16.60 -15.36
N TYR A 31 -4.44 -16.56 -14.26
CA TYR A 31 -3.42 -17.56 -13.89
C TYR A 31 -3.87 -18.51 -12.77
N TYR A 32 -5.17 -18.64 -12.49
CA TYR A 32 -5.69 -19.39 -11.32
C TYR A 32 -5.19 -20.85 -11.20
N LYS A 33 -4.87 -21.50 -12.33
CA LYS A 33 -4.32 -22.86 -12.36
C LYS A 33 -2.84 -22.92 -11.99
N ASP A 34 -2.15 -21.80 -12.17
CA ASP A 34 -0.71 -21.66 -12.03
C ASP A 34 -0.30 -20.81 -10.80
N LEU A 35 -1.24 -20.43 -9.93
CA LEU A 35 -0.97 -19.66 -8.72
C LEU A 35 -0.17 -20.44 -7.68
N SER A 36 0.90 -19.82 -7.16
CA SER A 36 1.62 -20.35 -6.00
C SER A 36 0.77 -20.22 -4.73
N VAL A 37 1.25 -20.80 -3.63
CA VAL A 37 0.68 -20.57 -2.29
C VAL A 37 0.64 -19.08 -1.96
N ASP A 38 1.66 -18.30 -2.34
CA ASP A 38 1.68 -16.84 -2.12
C ASP A 38 0.58 -16.14 -2.93
N GLY A 39 0.43 -16.49 -4.22
CA GLY A 39 -0.63 -15.93 -5.05
C GLY A 39 -2.03 -16.25 -4.53
N LEU A 40 -2.24 -17.49 -4.06
CA LEU A 40 -3.48 -17.90 -3.41
C LEU A 40 -3.71 -17.14 -2.09
N PHE A 41 -2.64 -16.91 -1.30
CA PHE A 41 -2.71 -16.16 -0.07
C PHE A 41 -2.98 -14.66 -0.32
N GLY A 42 -2.44 -14.08 -1.38
CA GLY A 42 -2.75 -12.72 -1.84
C GLY A 42 -4.26 -12.50 -2.04
N LEU A 43 -4.95 -13.48 -2.65
CA LEU A 43 -6.41 -13.44 -2.78
C LEU A 43 -7.12 -13.51 -1.41
N ARG A 44 -6.60 -14.28 -0.44
CA ARG A 44 -7.16 -14.33 0.92
C ARG A 44 -6.94 -13.04 1.70
N ILE A 45 -5.85 -12.33 1.44
CA ILE A 45 -5.60 -10.98 1.95
C ILE A 45 -6.65 -10.01 1.41
N ILE A 46 -6.84 -9.96 0.08
CA ILE A 46 -7.87 -9.09 -0.54
C ILE A 46 -9.25 -9.42 0.03
N GLU A 47 -9.65 -10.70 -0.01
CA GLU A 47 -10.94 -11.16 0.49
C GLU A 47 -11.17 -10.72 1.94
N GLY A 48 -10.20 -10.96 2.83
CA GLY A 48 -10.35 -10.75 4.26
C GLY A 48 -10.27 -9.29 4.67
N HIS A 49 -9.33 -8.51 4.14
CA HIS A 49 -9.24 -7.08 4.45
C HIS A 49 -10.46 -6.31 3.95
N LEU A 50 -10.93 -6.59 2.73
CA LEU A 50 -12.12 -5.93 2.19
C LEU A 50 -13.40 -6.37 2.93
N LYS A 51 -13.51 -7.62 3.41
CA LYS A 51 -14.59 -8.03 4.33
C LYS A 51 -14.52 -7.26 5.65
N ASN A 52 -13.33 -7.11 6.21
CA ASN A 52 -13.14 -6.38 7.47
C ASN A 52 -13.53 -4.91 7.33
N ILE A 53 -13.26 -4.28 6.18
CA ILE A 53 -13.75 -2.94 5.86
C ILE A 53 -15.29 -2.89 5.88
N GLN A 54 -15.95 -3.82 5.20
CA GLN A 54 -17.42 -3.88 5.18
C GLN A 54 -18.05 -4.12 6.55
N GLU A 55 -17.41 -4.92 7.40
CA GLU A 55 -17.93 -5.28 8.72
C GLU A 55 -17.78 -4.15 9.75
N ASN A 56 -16.73 -3.33 9.60
CA ASN A 56 -16.36 -2.33 10.61
C ASN A 56 -16.67 -0.88 10.20
N MET A 57 -17.08 -0.63 8.96
CA MET A 57 -17.44 0.71 8.50
C MET A 57 -18.95 0.80 8.32
N ASN A 58 -19.55 1.89 8.83
CA ASN A 58 -20.98 2.11 8.65
C ASN A 58 -21.24 2.53 7.20
N ASP A 59 -22.19 1.88 6.52
CA ASP A 59 -22.60 2.20 5.14
C ASP A 59 -23.02 3.68 4.95
N HIS A 60 -23.36 4.39 6.03
CA HIS A 60 -23.72 5.81 5.99
C HIS A 60 -22.52 6.76 5.83
N ASP A 61 -21.31 6.27 6.09
CA ASP A 61 -20.06 7.04 6.08
C ASP A 61 -19.20 6.79 4.82
N ILE A 62 -19.70 6.04 3.83
CA ILE A 62 -18.96 5.80 2.58
C ILE A 62 -19.96 5.83 1.41
N ASP A 63 -19.52 6.30 0.24
CA ASP A 63 -20.35 6.26 -0.96
C ASP A 63 -20.74 4.80 -1.31
N SER A 64 -22.01 4.59 -1.65
CA SER A 64 -22.53 3.25 -1.96
C SER A 64 -21.82 2.57 -3.13
N GLU A 65 -21.32 3.33 -4.12
CA GLU A 65 -20.54 2.78 -5.23
C GLU A 65 -19.21 2.22 -4.72
N ILE A 66 -18.51 2.96 -3.86
CA ILE A 66 -17.25 2.51 -3.24
C ILE A 66 -17.50 1.23 -2.42
N MET A 67 -18.54 1.21 -1.59
CA MET A 67 -18.86 0.02 -0.77
C MET A 67 -19.26 -1.20 -1.62
N ASN A 68 -19.99 -0.99 -2.71
CA ASN A 68 -20.34 -2.06 -3.65
C ASN A 68 -19.11 -2.62 -4.36
N GLU A 69 -18.17 -1.77 -4.74
CA GLU A 69 -16.93 -2.20 -5.40
C GLU A 69 -16.01 -2.96 -4.43
N ILE A 70 -15.89 -2.51 -3.18
CA ILE A 70 -15.20 -3.26 -2.11
C ILE A 70 -15.83 -4.64 -1.90
N ARG A 71 -17.17 -4.72 -1.89
CA ARG A 71 -17.91 -5.98 -1.76
C ARG A 71 -17.65 -6.89 -2.95
N ASN A 72 -17.68 -6.37 -4.17
CA ASN A 72 -17.47 -7.15 -5.39
C ASN A 72 -16.06 -7.73 -5.46
N LEU A 73 -15.02 -6.91 -5.24
CA LEU A 73 -13.63 -7.35 -5.16
C LEU A 73 -13.48 -8.45 -4.11
N SER A 74 -13.97 -8.20 -2.89
CA SER A 74 -13.91 -9.21 -1.82
C SER A 74 -14.53 -10.56 -2.20
N LEU A 75 -15.70 -10.56 -2.85
CA LEU A 75 -16.38 -11.76 -3.31
C LEU A 75 -15.59 -12.46 -4.43
N MET A 76 -15.11 -11.70 -5.41
CA MET A 76 -14.34 -12.21 -6.54
C MET A 76 -13.01 -12.82 -6.09
N ALA A 77 -12.26 -12.16 -5.21
CA ALA A 77 -11.05 -12.70 -4.62
C ALA A 77 -11.30 -14.06 -3.95
N GLY A 78 -12.37 -14.18 -3.15
CA GLY A 78 -12.76 -15.44 -2.52
C GLY A 78 -13.14 -16.53 -3.54
N MET A 79 -13.84 -16.17 -4.62
CA MET A 79 -14.21 -17.09 -5.69
C MET A 79 -12.97 -17.60 -6.45
N ILE A 80 -12.05 -16.70 -6.82
CA ILE A 80 -10.81 -17.06 -7.51
C ILE A 80 -9.95 -17.94 -6.60
N ALA A 81 -9.83 -17.60 -5.31
CA ALA A 81 -9.07 -18.40 -4.36
C ALA A 81 -9.61 -19.82 -4.24
N ASN A 82 -10.94 -19.98 -4.07
CA ASN A 82 -11.57 -21.29 -3.99
C ASN A 82 -11.39 -22.10 -5.29
N LYS A 83 -11.42 -21.43 -6.44
CA LYS A 83 -11.18 -22.05 -7.76
C LYS A 83 -9.73 -22.49 -7.94
N ALA A 84 -8.76 -21.73 -7.44
CA ALA A 84 -7.33 -22.02 -7.52
C ALA A 84 -6.87 -23.11 -6.53
N LEU A 85 -7.53 -23.20 -5.37
CA LEU A 85 -7.17 -24.09 -4.26
C LEU A 85 -6.82 -25.55 -4.65
N PRO A 86 -7.62 -26.29 -5.45
CA PRO A 86 -7.26 -27.67 -5.83
C PRO A 86 -6.01 -27.74 -6.72
N PHE A 87 -5.74 -26.72 -7.54
CA PHE A 87 -4.55 -26.68 -8.39
C PHE A 87 -3.29 -26.45 -7.55
N VAL A 88 -3.35 -25.51 -6.60
CA VAL A 88 -2.25 -25.24 -5.66
C VAL A 88 -1.98 -26.48 -4.80
N ALA A 89 -3.02 -27.10 -4.25
CA ALA A 89 -2.91 -28.30 -3.43
C ALA A 89 -2.24 -29.48 -4.15
N ASN A 90 -2.52 -29.63 -5.45
CA ASN A 90 -1.92 -30.69 -6.25
C ASN A 90 -0.48 -30.40 -6.64
N ARG A 91 -0.18 -29.15 -7.02
CA ARG A 91 1.13 -28.75 -7.53
C ARG A 91 2.18 -28.64 -6.44
N ASP A 92 1.82 -28.06 -5.31
CA ASP A 92 2.74 -27.76 -4.21
C ASP A 92 2.24 -28.36 -2.91
N ARG A 93 2.14 -29.69 -2.88
CA ARG A 93 1.47 -30.41 -1.80
C ARG A 93 2.10 -30.18 -0.44
N GLU A 94 3.43 -30.14 -0.36
CA GLU A 94 4.14 -29.96 0.90
C GLU A 94 3.90 -28.55 1.46
N TYR A 95 4.12 -27.52 0.64
CA TYR A 95 3.92 -26.13 1.05
C TYR A 95 2.43 -25.85 1.30
N PHE A 96 1.53 -26.35 0.46
CA PHE A 96 0.08 -26.22 0.67
C PHE A 96 -0.36 -26.79 2.02
N ASN A 97 0.12 -27.99 2.39
CA ASN A 97 -0.23 -28.61 3.67
C ASN A 97 0.25 -27.78 4.86
N GLN A 98 1.41 -27.13 4.75
CA GLN A 98 1.94 -26.24 5.78
C GLN A 98 1.06 -25.00 5.96
N TYR A 99 0.57 -24.38 4.88
CA TYR A 99 -0.16 -23.11 4.94
C TYR A 99 -1.68 -23.27 4.90
N GLN A 100 -2.19 -24.50 4.94
CA GLN A 100 -3.60 -24.82 4.68
C GLN A 100 -4.58 -23.97 5.48
N PHE A 101 -4.25 -23.64 6.74
CA PHE A 101 -5.07 -22.83 7.62
C PHE A 101 -5.38 -21.44 7.03
N LEU A 102 -4.36 -20.76 6.49
CA LEU A 102 -4.52 -19.45 5.88
C LEU A 102 -5.18 -19.54 4.50
N LEU A 103 -4.89 -20.60 3.74
CA LEU A 103 -5.37 -20.74 2.36
C LEU A 103 -6.87 -21.03 2.24
N HIS A 104 -7.51 -21.53 3.30
CA HIS A 104 -8.93 -21.85 3.32
C HIS A 104 -9.83 -20.72 3.85
N ARG A 105 -9.25 -19.60 4.31
CA ARG A 105 -10.00 -18.57 5.04
C ARG A 105 -9.61 -17.17 4.60
N PRO A 106 -10.53 -16.21 4.65
CA PRO A 106 -10.18 -14.80 4.51
C PRO A 106 -9.21 -14.39 5.62
N TYR A 107 -8.16 -13.65 5.28
CA TYR A 107 -7.19 -13.12 6.24
C TYR A 107 -7.68 -11.79 6.82
N LYS A 108 -8.08 -11.78 8.10
CA LYS A 108 -8.77 -10.64 8.73
C LYS A 108 -8.03 -10.12 9.94
N VAL A 109 -7.50 -8.90 9.87
CA VAL A 109 -6.87 -8.24 11.03
C VAL A 109 -7.75 -7.12 11.56
N ASN A 110 -7.83 -7.00 12.88
CA ASN A 110 -8.51 -5.87 13.51
C ASN A 110 -7.68 -4.60 13.31
N PHE A 111 -8.23 -3.69 12.53
CA PHE A 111 -7.64 -2.38 12.30
C PHE A 111 -8.03 -1.41 13.41
N THR A 112 -7.07 -0.70 13.97
CA THR A 112 -7.32 0.38 14.93
C THR A 112 -6.27 1.47 14.70
N PRO A 113 -6.67 2.67 14.25
CA PRO A 113 -5.72 3.78 14.07
C PRO A 113 -4.87 3.98 15.32
N GLN A 114 -3.56 3.91 15.17
CA GLN A 114 -2.59 4.10 16.24
C GLN A 114 -1.30 4.73 15.71
N ARG A 115 -0.46 5.20 16.63
CA ARG A 115 0.84 5.82 16.33
C ARG A 115 1.96 5.00 16.94
N THR A 116 3.15 5.20 16.40
CA THR A 116 4.39 4.77 17.02
C THR A 116 4.58 5.40 18.40
N ASP A 117 5.33 4.71 19.26
CA ASP A 117 5.67 5.20 20.60
C ASP A 117 7.18 5.26 20.73
N GLU A 118 7.72 6.48 20.69
CA GLU A 118 9.15 6.79 20.81
C GLU A 118 9.83 6.12 22.02
N ARG A 119 9.09 5.81 23.09
CA ARG A 119 9.63 5.09 24.26
C ARG A 119 10.02 3.65 23.95
N PHE A 120 9.46 3.07 22.90
CA PHE A 120 9.76 1.72 22.44
C PHE A 120 10.83 1.67 21.34
N ARG A 121 11.36 2.81 20.88
CA ARG A 121 12.48 2.82 19.93
C ARG A 121 13.71 2.12 20.53
N TRP A 122 14.27 1.18 19.80
CA TRP A 122 15.48 0.47 20.16
C TRP A 122 16.70 1.37 19.96
N LYS A 123 17.60 1.37 20.93
CA LYS A 123 18.88 2.07 20.84
C LYS A 123 19.82 1.29 19.93
N GLU A 124 20.77 1.96 19.31
CA GLU A 124 21.77 1.34 18.41
C GLU A 124 22.45 0.11 19.04
N LYS A 125 22.83 0.17 20.33
CA LYS A 125 23.42 -0.95 21.07
C LYS A 125 22.50 -2.18 21.24
N GLN A 126 21.20 -2.02 21.02
CA GLN A 126 20.20 -3.10 21.07
C GLN A 126 20.00 -3.70 19.68
N LEU A 127 20.38 -3.00 18.61
CA LEU A 127 20.29 -3.50 17.25
C LEU A 127 21.31 -4.62 17.06
N LYS A 128 20.80 -5.75 16.58
CA LYS A 128 21.60 -6.88 16.13
C LYS A 128 21.96 -6.61 14.67
N THR A 129 22.89 -5.70 14.45
CA THR A 129 23.41 -5.47 13.09
C THR A 129 23.95 -6.78 12.53
N SER A 130 23.58 -7.10 11.29
CA SER A 130 24.21 -8.13 10.44
C SER A 130 25.68 -7.82 10.10
N LYS A 131 26.28 -6.81 10.74
CA LYS A 131 27.67 -6.42 10.53
C LYS A 131 28.60 -7.16 11.50
N SER A 132 29.05 -8.34 11.11
CA SER A 132 30.48 -8.73 11.06
C SER A 132 30.65 -10.26 11.03
N ASP A 133 31.22 -10.75 9.94
CA ASP A 133 31.87 -12.05 9.73
C ASP A 133 33.00 -12.40 10.74
N ARG A 134 33.03 -11.85 11.96
CA ARG A 134 34.17 -12.05 12.89
C ARG A 134 33.83 -12.22 14.36
N ILE A 135 32.60 -12.60 14.69
CA ILE A 135 32.28 -13.11 16.03
C ILE A 135 31.74 -14.53 15.86
N SER A 136 32.54 -15.51 16.30
CA SER A 136 32.10 -16.89 16.47
C SER A 136 31.64 -17.10 17.91
N PRO A 137 30.40 -17.56 18.15
CA PRO A 137 29.36 -17.84 17.16
C PRO A 137 28.66 -16.54 16.71
N PRO A 138 28.18 -16.47 15.45
CA PRO A 138 27.39 -15.34 14.98
C PRO A 138 26.16 -15.16 15.88
N PRO A 139 25.68 -13.92 16.10
CA PRO A 139 24.40 -13.71 16.75
C PRO A 139 23.37 -14.56 16.02
N ILE A 140 22.53 -15.28 16.77
CA ILE A 140 21.53 -16.21 16.25
C ILE A 140 20.64 -15.49 15.24
N LEU A 141 21.03 -15.51 13.97
CA LEU A 141 20.26 -14.99 12.86
C LEU A 141 19.12 -15.98 12.67
N LEU A 142 17.88 -15.48 12.66
CA LEU A 142 16.73 -16.25 12.20
C LEU A 142 16.97 -16.61 10.73
N THR A 143 17.41 -17.84 10.48
CA THR A 143 17.53 -18.33 9.10
C THR A 143 16.14 -18.51 8.51
N GLU A 144 16.00 -18.40 7.19
CA GLU A 144 14.73 -18.63 6.49
C GLU A 144 14.11 -20.00 6.88
N LYS A 145 14.94 -21.03 6.99
CA LYS A 145 14.54 -22.36 7.48
C LYS A 145 13.99 -22.35 8.91
N GLN A 146 14.57 -21.54 9.80
CA GLN A 146 14.08 -21.40 11.18
C GLN A 146 12.77 -20.60 11.24
N ASN A 147 12.65 -19.53 10.44
CA ASN A 147 11.40 -18.78 10.28
C ASN A 147 10.28 -19.70 9.78
N GLY A 148 10.51 -20.40 8.67
CA GLY A 148 9.55 -21.33 8.08
C GLY A 148 9.11 -22.42 9.06
N ARG A 149 10.05 -22.97 9.86
CA ARG A 149 9.71 -23.92 10.93
C ARG A 149 8.74 -23.32 11.95
N CYS A 150 8.98 -22.10 12.42
CA CYS A 150 8.13 -21.48 13.42
C CYS A 150 6.73 -21.14 12.89
N PHE A 151 6.63 -20.65 11.65
CA PHE A 151 5.34 -20.48 10.98
C PHE A 151 4.60 -21.81 10.82
N ASN A 152 5.30 -22.88 10.43
CA ASN A 152 4.71 -24.21 10.33
C ASN A 152 4.13 -24.71 11.68
N GLU A 153 4.79 -24.43 12.81
CA GLU A 153 4.25 -24.74 14.15
C GLU A 153 2.90 -24.03 14.42
N LEU A 154 2.73 -22.77 13.98
CA LEU A 154 1.45 -22.04 14.08
C LEU A 154 0.35 -22.67 13.22
N PHE A 155 0.68 -23.09 12.01
CA PHE A 155 -0.31 -23.59 11.07
C PHE A 155 -0.73 -25.04 11.37
N LEU A 156 0.20 -25.91 11.76
CA LEU A 156 -0.11 -27.29 12.15
C LEU A 156 -0.99 -27.36 13.40
N ALA A 157 -0.79 -26.44 14.35
CA ALA A 157 -1.68 -26.26 15.49
C ALA A 157 -3.14 -25.96 15.10
N SER A 158 -3.39 -25.64 13.83
CA SER A 158 -4.68 -25.16 13.33
C SER A 158 -5.37 -26.12 12.33
N PHE A 159 -4.80 -27.31 12.06
CA PHE A 159 -5.23 -28.20 10.97
C PHE A 159 -6.37 -29.20 11.30
N ASN A 160 -6.61 -29.54 12.56
CA ASN A 160 -7.63 -30.55 12.91
C ASN A 160 -9.04 -29.97 12.98
N LEU A 161 -9.67 -29.78 11.82
CA LEU A 161 -11.04 -29.26 11.69
C LEU A 161 -12.14 -30.22 12.21
N THR A 162 -11.81 -31.48 12.50
CA THR A 162 -12.79 -32.54 12.86
C THR A 162 -12.63 -33.14 14.26
N ALA A 163 -11.66 -32.70 15.08
CA ALA A 163 -11.46 -33.23 16.44
C ALA A 163 -11.36 -32.11 17.50
N LYS A 164 -12.21 -32.18 18.54
CA LYS A 164 -12.12 -31.36 19.78
C LYS A 164 -10.87 -31.71 20.61
N PRO A 165 -10.44 -30.87 21.58
CA PRO A 165 -10.33 -29.41 21.55
C PRO A 165 -8.93 -29.01 21.05
N TYR A 166 -8.85 -27.92 20.29
CA TYR A 166 -7.63 -27.43 19.64
C TYR A 166 -6.50 -27.16 20.65
N SER A 167 -5.42 -27.94 20.63
CA SER A 167 -4.21 -27.64 21.39
C SER A 167 -3.21 -26.91 20.51
N CYS A 168 -3.10 -25.59 20.69
CA CYS A 168 -1.98 -24.88 20.11
C CYS A 168 -0.71 -25.21 20.91
N VAL A 169 0.21 -25.95 20.29
CA VAL A 169 1.51 -26.31 20.87
C VAL A 169 2.60 -25.62 20.08
N LEU A 170 3.07 -24.49 20.61
CA LEU A 170 4.23 -23.78 20.07
C LEU A 170 5.47 -24.19 20.85
N SER A 171 6.58 -24.43 20.14
CA SER A 171 7.84 -24.71 20.82
C SER A 171 8.33 -23.47 21.56
N VAL A 172 8.91 -23.68 22.74
CA VAL A 172 9.55 -22.60 23.51
C VAL A 172 10.69 -21.95 22.71
N ASP A 173 11.36 -22.71 21.83
CA ASP A 173 12.40 -22.18 20.95
C ASP A 173 11.82 -21.16 19.96
N CYS A 174 10.74 -21.50 19.24
CA CYS A 174 10.09 -20.58 18.33
C CYS A 174 9.52 -19.35 19.04
N MET A 175 8.84 -19.52 20.17
CA MET A 175 8.35 -18.37 20.95
C MET A 175 9.49 -17.48 21.44
N LYS A 176 10.60 -18.05 21.92
CA LYS A 176 11.78 -17.26 22.32
C LYS A 176 12.38 -16.50 21.15
N ARG A 177 12.51 -17.11 19.98
CA ARG A 177 13.11 -16.47 18.80
C ARG A 177 12.20 -15.39 18.21
N MET A 178 10.92 -15.69 18.00
CA MET A 178 10.00 -14.77 17.33
C MET A 178 9.53 -13.64 18.23
N VAL A 179 9.43 -13.87 19.55
CA VAL A 179 8.82 -12.91 20.48
C VAL A 179 9.78 -12.37 21.53
N ASN A 180 10.71 -13.18 22.04
CA ASN A 180 11.59 -12.70 23.12
C ASN A 180 12.85 -11.98 22.61
N GLN A 181 13.23 -12.17 21.35
CA GLN A 181 14.41 -11.52 20.78
C GLN A 181 14.08 -10.14 20.22
N ARG A 182 14.73 -9.11 20.76
CA ARG A 182 14.68 -7.72 20.26
C ARG A 182 15.87 -7.41 19.35
N GLY A 183 15.77 -6.31 18.61
CA GLY A 183 16.91 -5.72 17.91
C GLY A 183 17.17 -6.24 16.51
N PHE A 184 16.35 -7.16 16.00
CA PHE A 184 16.45 -7.56 14.60
C PHE A 184 16.00 -6.42 13.68
N THR A 185 16.45 -6.45 12.43
CA THR A 185 16.12 -5.43 11.44
C THR A 185 15.61 -6.06 10.15
N GLU A 186 14.99 -5.24 9.29
CA GLU A 186 14.57 -5.63 7.94
C GLU A 186 13.70 -6.91 7.96
N TYR A 187 14.00 -7.88 7.09
CA TYR A 187 13.29 -9.16 6.94
C TYR A 187 12.97 -9.85 8.28
N GLN A 188 13.92 -9.87 9.21
CA GLN A 188 13.72 -10.57 10.48
C GLN A 188 12.72 -9.86 11.38
N LEU A 189 12.79 -8.53 11.45
CA LEU A 189 11.82 -7.73 12.20
C LEU A 189 10.42 -7.89 11.60
N THR A 190 10.31 -7.81 10.27
CA THR A 190 9.07 -8.03 9.53
C THR A 190 8.45 -9.39 9.88
N HIS A 191 9.25 -10.46 9.83
CA HIS A 191 8.78 -11.81 10.13
C HIS A 191 8.38 -12.01 11.60
N GLN A 192 9.00 -11.31 12.55
CA GLN A 192 8.56 -11.35 13.96
C GLN A 192 7.16 -10.77 14.13
N ILE A 193 6.85 -9.67 13.43
CA ILE A 193 5.53 -9.05 13.50
C ILE A 193 4.50 -9.91 12.74
N LEU A 194 4.84 -10.40 11.55
CA LEU A 194 3.97 -11.32 10.80
C LEU A 194 3.67 -12.61 11.56
N TYR A 195 4.62 -13.14 12.31
CA TYR A 195 4.40 -14.31 13.17
C TYR A 195 3.32 -14.05 14.22
N VAL A 196 3.35 -12.88 14.87
CA VAL A 196 2.29 -12.48 15.80
C VAL A 196 0.98 -12.24 15.07
N ALA A 197 1.01 -11.57 13.91
CA ALA A 197 -0.19 -11.30 13.11
C ALA A 197 -0.90 -12.60 12.69
N VAL A 198 -0.14 -13.60 12.25
CA VAL A 198 -0.64 -14.93 11.93
C VAL A 198 -1.13 -15.67 13.17
N ALA A 199 -0.40 -15.60 14.29
CA ALA A 199 -0.85 -16.23 15.53
C ALA A 199 -2.18 -15.66 16.05
N LEU A 200 -2.46 -14.38 15.78
CA LEU A 200 -3.75 -13.76 16.07
C LEU A 200 -4.89 -14.31 15.20
N GLN A 201 -4.58 -14.85 14.01
CA GLN A 201 -5.55 -15.53 13.16
C GLN A 201 -5.81 -16.97 13.59
N THR A 202 -4.92 -17.58 14.37
CA THR A 202 -5.00 -18.98 14.75
C THR A 202 -5.51 -19.15 16.20
N PRO A 203 -5.90 -20.37 16.61
CA PRO A 203 -6.15 -20.68 18.01
C PRO A 203 -4.94 -20.44 18.95
N CYS A 204 -3.76 -20.14 18.41
CA CYS A 204 -2.55 -19.88 19.17
C CYS A 204 -2.47 -18.50 19.83
N ASN A 205 -3.41 -17.60 19.53
CA ASN A 205 -3.47 -16.26 20.11
C ASN A 205 -3.30 -16.28 21.65
N PHE A 206 -4.05 -17.14 22.35
CA PHE A 206 -3.98 -17.21 23.82
C PHE A 206 -2.63 -17.71 24.33
N THR A 207 -2.08 -18.77 23.71
CA THR A 207 -0.76 -19.30 24.06
C THR A 207 0.33 -18.24 23.90
N LEU A 208 0.30 -17.51 22.78
CA LEU A 208 1.28 -16.47 22.49
C LEU A 208 1.11 -15.25 23.40
N SER A 209 -0.13 -14.82 23.63
CA SER A 209 -0.47 -13.74 24.58
C SER A 209 0.09 -14.01 25.96
N ASN A 210 -0.14 -15.22 26.49
CA ASN A 210 0.36 -15.62 27.80
C ASN A 210 1.89 -15.67 27.82
N PHE A 211 2.52 -16.17 26.76
CA PHE A 211 3.97 -16.17 26.69
C PHE A 211 4.55 -14.75 26.72
N ILE A 212 3.96 -13.80 25.99
CA ILE A 212 4.37 -12.39 26.00
C ILE A 212 4.18 -11.78 27.40
N ALA A 213 3.02 -12.01 28.02
CA ALA A 213 2.73 -11.53 29.37
C ALA A 213 3.74 -12.08 30.40
N LEU A 214 4.03 -13.38 30.35
CA LEU A 214 4.94 -14.04 31.31
C LEU A 214 6.41 -13.68 31.10
N THR A 215 6.87 -13.58 29.85
CA THR A 215 8.29 -13.40 29.55
C THR A 215 8.71 -11.94 29.42
N ARG A 216 7.79 -11.06 29.02
CA ARG A 216 8.09 -9.65 28.73
C ARG A 216 7.31 -8.67 29.62
N ASN A 217 6.36 -9.14 30.41
CA ASN A 217 5.44 -8.28 31.17
C ASN A 217 4.76 -7.23 30.28
N GLN A 218 4.37 -7.64 29.07
CA GLN A 218 3.75 -6.82 28.03
C GLN A 218 2.45 -7.46 27.55
N THR A 219 1.58 -6.68 26.91
CA THR A 219 0.44 -7.19 26.15
C THR A 219 0.85 -7.44 24.70
N ILE A 220 0.04 -8.20 23.93
CA ILE A 220 0.23 -8.31 22.47
C ILE A 220 0.24 -6.92 21.81
N THR A 221 -0.67 -6.04 22.21
CA THR A 221 -0.71 -4.67 21.66
C THR A 221 0.60 -3.94 21.91
N SER A 222 1.12 -3.98 23.14
CA SER A 222 2.42 -3.35 23.45
C SER A 222 3.58 -3.98 22.69
N PHE A 223 3.54 -5.30 22.44
CA PHE A 223 4.52 -5.97 21.58
C PHE A 223 4.45 -5.44 20.14
N ILE A 224 3.26 -5.40 19.55
CA ILE A 224 3.05 -4.89 18.18
C ILE A 224 3.49 -3.43 18.09
N THR A 225 3.10 -2.57 19.05
CA THR A 225 3.53 -1.17 19.10
C THR A 225 5.04 -1.03 19.20
N GLU A 226 5.72 -1.84 20.03
CA GLU A 226 7.17 -1.81 20.11
C GLU A 226 7.83 -2.18 18.78
N TYR A 227 7.43 -3.30 18.17
CA TYR A 227 8.09 -3.81 16.98
C TYR A 227 7.76 -2.96 15.74
N CYS A 228 6.51 -2.51 15.59
CA CYS A 228 6.12 -1.59 14.53
C CYS A 228 6.75 -0.21 14.66
N THR A 229 6.97 0.29 15.88
CA THR A 229 7.76 1.53 16.08
C THR A 229 9.14 1.40 15.47
N ASN A 230 9.81 0.27 15.67
CA ASN A 230 11.16 0.04 15.15
C ASN A 230 11.18 -0.22 13.64
N MET A 231 10.19 -0.92 13.09
CA MET A 231 10.07 -1.09 11.63
C MET A 231 9.82 0.25 10.93
N ILE A 232 8.94 1.09 11.49
CA ILE A 232 8.68 2.43 10.93
C ILE A 232 9.91 3.33 11.07
N ASP A 233 10.71 3.15 12.11
CA ASP A 233 12.00 3.84 12.26
C ASP A 233 12.99 3.48 11.13
N GLU A 234 13.06 2.21 10.71
CA GLU A 234 13.83 1.77 9.55
C GLU A 234 13.35 2.44 8.26
N LEU A 235 12.03 2.51 8.09
CA LEU A 235 11.40 3.17 6.94
C LEU A 235 11.52 4.70 6.95
N SER A 236 11.92 5.30 8.07
CA SER A 236 12.01 6.76 8.20
C SER A 236 12.99 7.39 7.21
N ILE A 237 14.02 6.66 6.76
CA ILE A 237 14.94 7.11 5.71
C ILE A 237 14.20 7.32 4.39
N LEU A 238 13.31 6.39 4.02
CA LEU A 238 12.52 6.48 2.78
C LEU A 238 11.46 7.58 2.88
N LEU A 239 10.85 7.74 4.06
CA LEU A 239 9.91 8.83 4.33
C LEU A 239 10.56 10.21 4.21
N ARG A 240 11.81 10.36 4.69
CA ARG A 240 12.56 11.62 4.64
C ARG A 240 13.17 11.91 3.28
N ASN A 241 13.48 10.87 2.50
CA ASN A 241 14.03 11.02 1.16
C ASN A 241 13.29 10.13 0.14
N PRO A 242 12.10 10.57 -0.32
CA PRO A 242 11.27 9.80 -1.26
C PRO A 242 11.96 9.49 -2.59
N ARG A 243 13.01 10.23 -2.97
CA ARG A 243 13.76 9.98 -4.22
C ARG A 243 14.49 8.63 -4.21
N ILE A 244 14.73 8.06 -3.04
CA ILE A 244 15.33 6.73 -2.90
C ILE A 244 14.38 5.65 -3.44
N MET A 245 13.07 5.84 -3.29
CA MET A 245 12.09 4.82 -3.69
C MET A 245 12.09 4.52 -5.18
N ALA A 246 12.37 5.52 -6.01
CA ALA A 246 12.51 5.35 -7.46
C ALA A 246 13.71 4.48 -7.86
N ARG A 247 14.61 4.17 -6.93
CA ARG A 247 15.83 3.37 -7.14
C ARG A 247 15.81 2.02 -6.44
N LEU A 248 14.71 1.69 -5.76
CA LEU A 248 14.60 0.40 -5.09
C LEU A 248 14.63 -0.71 -6.13
N ASN A 249 15.47 -1.70 -5.90
CA ASN A 249 15.44 -2.94 -6.64
C ASN A 249 14.23 -3.79 -6.22
N HIS A 250 13.93 -4.83 -7.00
CA HIS A 250 12.83 -5.75 -6.72
C HIS A 250 12.70 -6.20 -5.26
N ASP A 251 13.78 -6.72 -4.66
CA ASP A 251 13.74 -7.30 -3.32
C ASP A 251 13.50 -6.20 -2.25
N GLU A 252 13.96 -4.98 -2.50
CA GLU A 252 13.68 -3.81 -1.66
C GLU A 252 12.23 -3.30 -1.81
N ARG A 253 11.64 -3.40 -3.01
CA ARG A 253 10.22 -3.05 -3.25
C ARG A 253 9.30 -4.04 -2.52
N ASP A 254 9.60 -5.34 -2.62
CA ASP A 254 8.89 -6.40 -1.90
C ASP A 254 8.95 -6.17 -0.40
N MET A 255 10.15 -5.92 0.14
CA MET A 255 10.32 -5.61 1.56
C MET A 255 9.51 -4.38 1.99
N LEU A 256 9.51 -3.30 1.19
CA LEU A 256 8.72 -2.11 1.51
C LEU A 256 7.21 -2.42 1.57
N MET A 257 6.68 -3.11 0.56
CA MET A 257 5.26 -3.48 0.52
C MET A 257 4.90 -4.41 1.67
N GLU A 258 5.77 -5.37 1.98
CA GLU A 258 5.58 -6.30 3.09
C GLU A 258 5.59 -5.58 4.45
N GLN A 259 6.49 -4.63 4.67
CA GLN A 259 6.53 -3.83 5.90
C GLN A 259 5.30 -2.92 6.04
N ILE A 260 4.86 -2.27 4.95
CA ILE A 260 3.63 -1.47 4.93
C ILE A 260 2.42 -2.34 5.26
N PHE A 261 2.30 -3.52 4.64
CA PHE A 261 1.25 -4.47 4.95
C PHE A 261 1.31 -4.91 6.43
N THR A 262 2.49 -5.30 6.89
CA THR A 262 2.73 -5.93 8.20
C THR A 262 2.32 -5.05 9.37
N CYS A 263 2.70 -3.77 9.36
CA CYS A 263 2.34 -2.84 10.43
C CYS A 263 1.11 -1.99 10.08
N GLY A 264 0.92 -1.65 8.81
CA GLY A 264 -0.22 -0.84 8.40
C GLY A 264 -1.57 -1.53 8.62
N GLN A 265 -1.62 -2.87 8.55
CA GLN A 265 -2.83 -3.63 8.90
C GLN A 265 -3.29 -3.46 10.35
N PHE A 266 -2.37 -3.09 11.26
CA PHE A 266 -2.69 -2.77 12.65
C PHE A 266 -3.03 -1.29 12.85
N GLY A 267 -2.95 -0.46 11.80
CA GLY A 267 -3.36 0.94 11.84
C GLY A 267 -2.28 1.95 12.21
N PHE A 268 -0.99 1.63 12.07
CA PHE A 268 0.09 2.60 12.28
C PHE A 268 0.08 3.68 11.19
N VAL A 269 -0.41 4.86 11.53
CA VAL A 269 -0.71 5.94 10.56
C VAL A 269 0.53 6.58 9.95
N GLU A 270 1.71 6.42 10.53
CA GLU A 270 2.98 6.89 9.94
C GLU A 270 3.31 6.22 8.60
N LEU A 271 2.71 5.04 8.32
CA LEU A 271 2.83 4.35 7.04
C LEU A 271 1.90 4.93 5.96
N SER A 272 0.96 5.81 6.35
CA SER A 272 0.05 6.54 5.47
C SER A 272 0.80 7.63 4.71
N SER A 273 1.71 7.24 3.82
CA SER A 273 2.53 8.13 3.00
C SER A 273 2.07 8.10 1.54
N LEU A 274 1.73 9.26 0.99
CA LEU A 274 1.33 9.38 -0.41
C LEU A 274 2.48 9.04 -1.36
N HIS A 275 3.72 9.23 -0.93
CA HIS A 275 4.88 8.79 -1.68
C HIS A 275 4.98 7.25 -1.76
N PHE A 276 4.70 6.53 -0.66
CA PHE A 276 4.66 5.07 -0.68
C PHE A 276 3.55 4.56 -1.60
N LEU A 277 2.34 5.09 -1.47
CA LEU A 277 1.21 4.71 -2.30
C LEU A 277 1.50 4.94 -3.80
N ALA A 278 2.01 6.13 -4.15
CA ALA A 278 2.33 6.47 -5.54
C ALA A 278 3.41 5.53 -6.12
N SER A 279 4.45 5.20 -5.33
CA SER A 279 5.48 4.25 -5.75
C SER A 279 4.91 2.86 -5.99
N ILE A 280 4.11 2.33 -5.07
CA ILE A 280 3.49 0.99 -5.21
C ILE A 280 2.60 0.94 -6.45
N LEU A 281 1.73 1.93 -6.64
CA LEU A 281 0.87 2.00 -7.83
C LEU A 281 1.69 2.06 -9.14
N SER A 282 2.88 2.67 -9.12
CA SER A 282 3.76 2.75 -10.29
C SER A 282 4.47 1.43 -10.63
N TRP A 283 4.53 0.48 -9.69
CA TRP A 283 5.16 -0.83 -9.87
C TRP A 283 4.22 -1.88 -10.46
N GLN A 284 2.92 -1.58 -10.55
CA GLN A 284 1.96 -2.48 -11.18
C GLN A 284 2.14 -2.48 -12.69
N ASN A 285 2.22 -3.68 -13.28
CA ASN A 285 2.25 -3.84 -14.72
C ASN A 285 0.91 -3.34 -15.31
N PRO A 286 0.91 -2.39 -16.26
CA PRO A 286 -0.31 -1.76 -16.77
C PRO A 286 -1.15 -2.65 -17.69
N THR A 287 -0.63 -3.80 -18.12
CA THR A 287 -1.31 -4.73 -19.02
C THR A 287 -1.83 -5.95 -18.27
N SER A 288 -0.98 -6.57 -17.45
CA SER A 288 -1.35 -7.81 -16.74
C SER A 288 -1.94 -7.55 -15.35
N GLY A 289 -1.71 -6.39 -14.73
CA GLY A 289 -2.15 -6.09 -13.37
C GLY A 289 -1.30 -6.71 -12.26
N CYS A 290 -0.30 -7.52 -12.62
CA CYS A 290 0.65 -8.12 -11.69
C CYS A 290 1.71 -7.10 -11.22
N PHE A 291 2.58 -7.53 -10.30
CA PHE A 291 3.78 -6.78 -9.89
C PHE A 291 5.03 -7.50 -10.39
N THR A 292 5.95 -6.74 -11.00
CA THR A 292 7.04 -7.31 -11.80
C THR A 292 8.29 -7.61 -10.98
N ASN A 293 8.99 -8.68 -11.37
CA ASN A 293 10.34 -9.00 -10.98
C ASN A 293 11.35 -8.33 -11.92
N ASP A 294 12.27 -7.52 -11.40
CA ASP A 294 13.32 -6.87 -12.20
C ASP A 294 14.37 -7.90 -12.72
N LYS A 295 14.29 -9.19 -12.30
CA LYS A 295 15.24 -10.27 -12.64
C LYS A 295 15.05 -10.83 -14.07
N ALA A 296 15.09 -9.95 -15.07
CA ALA A 296 15.36 -10.33 -16.47
C ALA A 296 16.86 -10.43 -16.78
N ASP A 297 17.73 -9.91 -15.90
CA ASP A 297 19.19 -10.01 -16.03
C ASP A 297 19.81 -10.82 -14.87
N VAL A 298 20.62 -11.81 -15.24
CA VAL A 298 21.46 -12.74 -14.44
C VAL A 298 20.90 -14.17 -14.20
N MET A 299 21.25 -15.07 -15.14
CA MET A 299 21.31 -16.54 -15.00
C MET A 299 22.28 -17.04 -13.91
N PHE A 300 22.02 -18.21 -13.31
CA PHE A 300 22.81 -19.47 -13.39
C PHE A 300 22.57 -20.39 -12.17
N GLY A 301 22.08 -21.62 -12.40
CA GLY A 301 21.92 -22.64 -11.35
C GLY A 301 21.12 -23.91 -11.69
N ASP A 302 21.48 -24.58 -12.79
CA ASP A 302 21.37 -26.04 -13.05
C ASP A 302 20.09 -26.75 -13.58
N VAL A 303 20.30 -27.33 -14.77
CA VAL A 303 19.75 -28.52 -15.47
C VAL A 303 18.34 -28.53 -16.11
N ASN A 304 18.36 -28.38 -17.44
CA ASN A 304 17.47 -28.94 -18.47
C ASN A 304 15.98 -28.59 -18.45
N LYS A 305 15.62 -27.49 -19.12
CA LYS A 305 14.47 -27.47 -20.04
C LYS A 305 14.75 -26.50 -21.19
N SER A 306 15.14 -27.07 -22.33
CA SER A 306 15.04 -26.39 -23.62
C SER A 306 13.56 -26.22 -23.95
N TYR A 307 13.11 -24.98 -24.04
CA TYR A 307 11.95 -24.62 -24.84
C TYR A 307 12.38 -23.48 -25.77
N ASN A 308 12.68 -23.84 -27.02
CA ASN A 308 12.55 -22.94 -28.15
C ASN A 308 11.06 -22.88 -28.49
N THR A 309 10.46 -21.69 -28.48
CA THR A 309 9.34 -21.33 -29.36
C THR A 309 9.18 -19.80 -29.37
N ASP A 310 9.04 -19.28 -30.59
CA ASP A 310 8.88 -17.87 -30.94
C ASP A 310 7.69 -17.18 -30.24
N GLY A 311 7.88 -15.91 -29.85
CA GLY A 311 6.81 -14.92 -29.62
C GLY A 311 6.65 -14.42 -28.17
N LEU A 312 6.98 -13.15 -27.94
CA LEU A 312 6.65 -12.29 -26.78
C LEU A 312 6.83 -12.89 -25.37
N ASP A 313 7.98 -12.53 -24.79
CA ASP A 313 8.41 -12.47 -23.38
C ASP A 313 7.55 -13.18 -22.31
N PRO A 314 8.07 -14.24 -21.64
CA PRO A 314 7.37 -14.89 -20.52
C PRO A 314 7.21 -13.90 -19.36
N ASP A 315 5.96 -13.65 -18.97
CA ASP A 315 5.54 -12.66 -17.98
C ASP A 315 6.52 -12.46 -16.82
N LEU A 316 7.10 -11.26 -16.74
CA LEU A 316 7.99 -10.75 -15.69
C LEU A 316 7.31 -10.64 -14.30
N CYS A 317 6.25 -11.38 -14.01
CA CYS A 317 5.40 -11.24 -12.82
C CYS A 317 5.88 -12.11 -11.65
N SER A 318 5.85 -11.56 -10.42
CA SER A 318 6.14 -12.30 -9.19
C SER A 318 4.86 -12.49 -8.36
N ALA A 319 4.52 -13.75 -8.06
CA ALA A 319 3.36 -14.07 -7.23
C ALA A 319 3.49 -13.57 -5.78
N HIS A 320 4.72 -13.59 -5.24
CA HIS A 320 5.02 -13.03 -3.92
C HIS A 320 4.82 -11.52 -3.90
N SER A 321 5.43 -10.81 -4.86
CA SER A 321 5.30 -9.35 -5.00
C SER A 321 3.86 -8.92 -5.16
N ALA A 322 3.08 -9.64 -5.98
CA ALA A 322 1.66 -9.39 -6.13
C ALA A 322 0.88 -9.58 -4.82
N ALA A 323 1.24 -10.57 -4.00
CA ALA A 323 0.57 -10.83 -2.72
C ALA A 323 0.88 -9.76 -1.67
N VAL A 324 2.13 -9.32 -1.53
CA VAL A 324 2.50 -8.24 -0.61
C VAL A 324 1.97 -6.88 -1.09
N ALA A 325 1.91 -6.65 -2.40
CA ALA A 325 1.27 -5.48 -2.99
C ALA A 325 -0.23 -5.46 -2.68
N ALA A 326 -0.93 -6.60 -2.79
CA ALA A 326 -2.33 -6.71 -2.42
C ALA A 326 -2.57 -6.30 -0.96
N GLY A 327 -1.70 -6.75 -0.05
CA GLY A 327 -1.74 -6.37 1.36
C GLY A 327 -1.50 -4.87 1.58
N ALA A 328 -0.48 -4.30 0.95
CA ALA A 328 -0.18 -2.87 1.07
C ALA A 328 -1.31 -2.00 0.49
N LEU A 329 -1.86 -2.35 -0.67
CA LEU A 329 -2.98 -1.64 -1.29
C LEU A 329 -4.24 -1.72 -0.43
N ALA A 330 -4.55 -2.88 0.15
CA ALA A 330 -5.68 -3.03 1.07
C ALA A 330 -5.52 -2.16 2.34
N VAL A 331 -4.30 -2.02 2.85
CA VAL A 331 -3.96 -1.10 3.95
C VAL A 331 -4.17 0.36 3.53
N PHE A 332 -3.69 0.77 2.35
CA PHE A 332 -3.90 2.14 1.86
C PHE A 332 -5.37 2.46 1.65
N LEU A 333 -6.15 1.50 1.11
CA LEU A 333 -7.60 1.66 1.01
C LEU A 333 -8.21 1.90 2.39
N ARG A 334 -7.78 1.16 3.41
CA ARG A 334 -8.24 1.37 4.77
C ARG A 334 -7.88 2.76 5.29
N PHE A 335 -6.67 3.26 5.09
CA PHE A 335 -6.28 4.63 5.50
C PHE A 335 -7.05 5.72 4.76
N LEU A 336 -7.37 5.52 3.48
CA LEU A 336 -8.17 6.45 2.71
C LEU A 336 -9.61 6.52 3.24
N LEU A 337 -10.19 5.38 3.60
CA LEU A 337 -11.57 5.29 4.07
C LEU A 337 -11.71 5.69 5.56
N ASP A 338 -10.79 5.24 6.39
CA ASP A 338 -10.77 5.43 7.84
C ASP A 338 -9.63 6.38 8.21
N ARG A 339 -9.93 7.69 8.13
CA ARG A 339 -8.91 8.74 8.28
C ARG A 339 -8.30 8.77 9.69
N GLY A 340 -8.94 8.19 10.70
CA GLY A 340 -8.49 8.24 12.08
C GLY A 340 -8.43 9.68 12.66
N PRO A 341 -7.92 9.84 13.89
CA PRO A 341 -7.99 11.11 14.62
C PRO A 341 -6.83 12.08 14.33
N TRP A 342 -5.91 11.77 13.41
CA TRP A 342 -4.70 12.57 13.14
C TRP A 342 -4.68 13.13 11.71
N PRO A 343 -5.18 14.36 11.50
CA PRO A 343 -5.25 15.00 10.18
C PRO A 343 -3.90 15.10 9.46
N GLU A 344 -2.79 15.21 10.20
CA GLU A 344 -1.45 15.31 9.62
C GLU A 344 -1.02 14.07 8.81
N TYR A 345 -1.73 12.94 8.96
CA TYR A 345 -1.49 11.70 8.22
C TYR A 345 -2.54 11.41 7.13
N TYR A 346 -3.44 12.35 6.86
CA TYR A 346 -4.47 12.18 5.83
C TYR A 346 -3.80 12.21 4.44
N LEU A 347 -3.85 11.09 3.71
CA LEU A 347 -3.16 10.92 2.42
C LEU A 347 -3.51 12.02 1.41
N ALA A 348 -4.80 12.36 1.32
CA ALA A 348 -5.30 13.32 0.35
C ALA A 348 -4.86 14.77 0.64
N ASP A 349 -4.41 15.07 1.86
CA ASP A 349 -4.00 16.41 2.26
C ASP A 349 -2.47 16.59 2.14
N GLN A 350 -1.73 15.54 1.79
CA GLN A 350 -0.29 15.60 1.61
C GLN A 350 0.09 16.33 0.33
N SER A 351 1.11 17.19 0.41
CA SER A 351 1.61 17.99 -0.72
C SER A 351 2.47 17.17 -1.69
N VAL A 352 1.95 16.05 -2.16
CA VAL A 352 2.60 15.16 -3.13
C VAL A 352 1.67 15.01 -4.31
N VAL A 353 2.17 15.28 -5.51
CA VAL A 353 1.36 15.13 -6.71
C VAL A 353 1.61 13.77 -7.34
N VAL A 354 0.54 12.97 -7.43
CA VAL A 354 0.56 11.65 -8.07
C VAL A 354 0.35 11.84 -9.56
N TYR A 355 1.42 11.82 -10.35
CA TYR A 355 1.39 11.88 -11.81
C TYR A 355 1.78 10.53 -12.44
N ASN A 356 1.19 10.24 -13.60
CA ASN A 356 1.65 9.20 -14.53
C ASN A 356 1.67 7.78 -13.95
N ILE A 357 0.60 7.35 -13.28
CA ILE A 357 0.43 5.94 -12.94
C ILE A 357 0.03 5.21 -14.23
N ALA A 358 0.93 4.40 -14.78
CA ALA A 358 0.71 3.73 -16.09
C ALA A 358 -0.54 2.84 -16.10
N ALA A 359 -0.85 2.25 -14.95
CA ALA A 359 -2.01 1.41 -14.71
C ALA A 359 -3.31 2.19 -14.41
N GLU A 360 -3.26 3.53 -14.34
CA GLU A 360 -4.44 4.37 -14.09
C GLU A 360 -5.51 4.07 -15.15
N GLU A 361 -6.70 3.68 -14.69
CA GLU A 361 -7.86 3.37 -15.52
C GLU A 361 -7.70 2.19 -16.50
N LYS A 362 -6.65 1.37 -16.36
CA LYS A 362 -6.40 0.23 -17.27
C LYS A 362 -7.31 -0.97 -17.05
N PHE A 363 -7.70 -1.23 -15.79
CA PHE A 363 -8.44 -2.43 -15.44
C PHE A 363 -9.90 -2.12 -15.12
N ARG A 364 -10.13 -1.04 -14.37
CA ARG A 364 -11.47 -0.56 -14.02
C ARG A 364 -11.51 0.96 -14.05
N GLN A 365 -12.38 1.50 -14.91
CA GLN A 365 -12.67 2.93 -14.94
C GLN A 365 -13.71 3.29 -13.89
N PHE A 366 -13.38 4.27 -13.05
CA PHE A 366 -14.28 4.80 -12.04
C PHE A 366 -14.67 6.23 -12.38
N SER A 367 -15.96 6.54 -12.32
CA SER A 367 -16.45 7.92 -12.38
C SER A 367 -16.39 8.56 -10.99
N TYR A 368 -15.18 8.66 -10.45
CA TYR A 368 -14.97 9.11 -9.06
C TYR A 368 -15.35 10.58 -8.84
N GLY A 369 -15.55 11.37 -9.90
CA GLY A 369 -16.15 12.70 -9.80
C GLY A 369 -17.55 12.70 -9.18
N ARG A 370 -18.29 11.58 -9.25
CA ARG A 370 -19.58 11.43 -8.56
C ARG A 370 -19.44 11.26 -7.05
N TRP A 371 -18.27 10.84 -6.56
CA TRP A 371 -17.97 10.67 -5.13
C TRP A 371 -17.56 11.98 -4.47
N VAL A 372 -17.28 13.01 -5.27
CA VAL A 372 -16.78 14.32 -4.83
C VAL A 372 -17.95 15.29 -4.67
N ARG A 373 -17.85 16.19 -3.69
CA ARG A 373 -18.73 17.36 -3.67
C ARG A 373 -18.25 18.39 -4.68
N ASP A 374 -19.16 18.94 -5.48
CA ASP A 374 -19.00 20.24 -6.13
C ASP A 374 -18.72 21.31 -5.06
N SER A 375 -17.44 21.52 -4.72
CA SER A 375 -17.00 22.67 -3.92
C SER A 375 -17.26 24.00 -4.62
N PHE A 376 -17.64 23.96 -5.90
CA PHE A 376 -17.97 25.13 -6.71
C PHE A 376 -19.24 25.89 -6.29
N ILE A 377 -20.17 25.29 -5.53
CA ILE A 377 -21.47 25.94 -5.24
C ILE A 377 -21.58 26.50 -3.81
N SER A 378 -20.71 26.11 -2.87
CA SER A 378 -20.83 26.57 -1.46
C SER A 378 -19.98 27.80 -1.07
N SER A 379 -19.02 28.21 -1.90
CA SER A 379 -18.26 29.46 -1.70
C SER A 379 -18.92 30.68 -2.37
N MET A 380 -19.84 30.46 -3.32
CA MET A 380 -20.83 31.48 -3.67
C MET A 380 -21.96 31.46 -2.64
N ARG A 381 -21.66 31.90 -1.40
CA ARG A 381 -22.65 32.76 -0.75
C ARG A 381 -22.97 33.82 -1.79
N HIS A 382 -24.21 33.86 -2.22
CA HIS A 382 -24.78 35.09 -2.72
C HIS A 382 -24.62 36.10 -1.58
N ALA A 383 -23.44 36.73 -1.50
CA ALA A 383 -23.38 38.09 -1.05
C ALA A 383 -24.42 38.77 -1.93
N ARG A 384 -25.55 39.15 -1.33
CA ARG A 384 -26.38 40.17 -1.95
C ARG A 384 -25.38 41.22 -2.46
N PRO A 385 -25.39 41.56 -3.76
CA PRO A 385 -24.51 42.60 -4.23
C PRO A 385 -24.66 43.75 -3.25
N PRO A 386 -23.57 44.28 -2.65
CA PRO A 386 -23.68 45.49 -1.87
C PRO A 386 -24.44 46.48 -2.76
N GLU A 387 -25.44 47.14 -2.18
CA GLU A 387 -26.19 48.17 -2.89
C GLU A 387 -25.18 49.04 -3.64
N ILE A 388 -25.45 49.28 -4.92
CA ILE A 388 -24.55 49.96 -5.86
C ILE A 388 -24.25 51.35 -5.30
N GLY A 389 -23.25 51.39 -4.44
CA GLY A 389 -22.61 52.54 -3.86
C GLY A 389 -21.19 52.50 -4.38
N TRP A 390 -20.74 53.62 -4.89
CA TRP A 390 -19.42 53.82 -5.47
C TRP A 390 -18.32 53.35 -4.50
N SER A 391 -17.90 52.09 -4.63
CA SER A 391 -16.79 51.57 -3.84
C SER A 391 -15.47 52.03 -4.48
N PRO A 392 -14.42 52.25 -3.67
CA PRO A 392 -13.07 52.55 -4.17
C PRO A 392 -12.58 51.52 -5.20
N ASP A 393 -13.01 50.26 -5.07
CA ASP A 393 -12.64 49.16 -5.98
C ASP A 393 -13.26 49.32 -7.37
N LEU A 394 -14.49 49.83 -7.47
CA LEU A 394 -15.13 50.13 -8.75
C LEU A 394 -14.39 51.27 -9.47
N PHE A 395 -13.94 52.27 -8.72
CA PHE A 395 -13.15 53.38 -9.25
C PHE A 395 -11.78 52.91 -9.72
N ALA A 396 -11.13 52.03 -8.95
CA ALA A 396 -9.86 51.40 -9.33
C ALA A 396 -10.00 50.56 -10.60
N TYR A 397 -11.11 49.83 -10.75
CA TYR A 397 -11.41 49.04 -11.94
C TYR A 397 -11.60 49.92 -13.19
N PHE A 398 -12.37 51.02 -13.09
CA PHE A 398 -12.52 51.98 -14.19
C PHE A 398 -11.22 52.72 -14.53
N LEU A 399 -10.40 53.04 -13.54
CA LEU A 399 -9.07 53.62 -13.75
C LEU A 399 -8.17 52.65 -14.51
N LEU A 400 -8.13 51.37 -14.12
CA LEU A 400 -7.36 50.33 -14.82
C LEU A 400 -7.82 50.14 -16.26
N LEU A 401 -9.14 50.08 -16.49
CA LEU A 401 -9.68 50.01 -17.84
C LEU A 401 -9.29 51.23 -18.67
N SER A 402 -9.34 52.43 -18.09
CA SER A 402 -8.95 53.67 -18.76
C SER A 402 -7.46 53.72 -19.09
N ILE A 403 -6.59 53.21 -18.21
CA ILE A 403 -5.15 53.09 -18.45
C ILE A 403 -4.86 52.08 -19.56
N MET A 404 -5.54 50.92 -19.55
CA MET A 404 -5.36 49.91 -20.59
C MET A 404 -5.85 50.41 -21.96
N PHE A 405 -7.01 51.06 -22.01
CA PHE A 405 -7.53 51.64 -23.25
C PHE A 405 -6.66 52.81 -23.73
N GLY A 406 -6.23 53.68 -22.82
CA GLY A 406 -5.33 54.79 -23.12
C GLY A 406 -3.97 54.30 -23.64
N GLY A 407 -3.39 53.28 -23.03
CA GLY A 407 -2.16 52.64 -23.49
C GLY A 407 -2.30 51.97 -24.85
N PHE A 408 -3.43 51.30 -25.09
CA PHE A 408 -3.72 50.69 -26.39
C PHE A 408 -3.84 51.75 -27.50
N VAL A 409 -4.63 52.81 -27.27
CA VAL A 409 -4.82 53.92 -28.21
C VAL A 409 -3.50 54.66 -28.45
N ALA A 410 -2.73 54.97 -27.39
CA ALA A 410 -1.42 55.62 -27.53
C ALA A 410 -0.42 54.74 -28.31
N SER A 411 -0.37 53.44 -28.07
CA SER A 411 0.50 52.55 -28.85
C SER A 411 0.06 52.46 -30.32
N HIS A 412 -1.25 52.50 -30.58
CA HIS A 412 -1.80 52.34 -31.92
C HIS A 412 -1.71 53.63 -32.76
N PHE A 413 -1.74 54.81 -32.13
CA PHE A 413 -1.70 56.11 -32.82
C PHE A 413 -0.34 56.82 -32.73
N CYS A 414 0.48 56.61 -31.70
CA CYS A 414 1.77 57.29 -31.57
C CYS A 414 2.96 56.51 -32.15
N TYR A 415 2.84 55.20 -32.44
CA TYR A 415 3.95 54.35 -32.92
C TYR A 415 3.84 53.83 -34.37
N LYS A 416 3.09 54.53 -35.25
CA LYS A 416 3.19 54.36 -36.71
C LYS A 416 3.32 55.74 -37.36
N PRO A 417 4.51 56.19 -37.82
CA PRO A 417 5.36 55.46 -38.78
C PRO A 417 6.88 55.69 -38.61
N LYS A 418 7.63 54.74 -38.01
CA LYS A 418 9.11 54.71 -38.16
C LYS A 418 9.72 53.34 -38.48
N VAL A 419 8.90 52.28 -38.56
CA VAL A 419 9.40 50.92 -38.84
C VAL A 419 9.66 50.66 -40.34
N LYS A 420 9.11 51.49 -41.25
CA LYS A 420 9.36 51.34 -42.70
C LYS A 420 10.74 51.84 -43.18
N GLN A 421 11.49 52.61 -42.38
CA GLN A 421 12.84 53.08 -42.77
C GLN A 421 13.97 52.12 -42.38
N PHE A 422 13.78 51.25 -41.37
CA PHE A 422 14.84 50.32 -40.96
C PHE A 422 15.01 49.12 -41.90
N TYR A 423 13.95 48.71 -42.59
CA TYR A 423 14.01 47.59 -43.55
C TYR A 423 14.72 47.94 -44.87
N HIS A 424 14.89 49.22 -45.21
CA HIS A 424 15.54 49.61 -46.47
C HIS A 424 17.08 49.75 -46.35
N PHE A 425 17.63 49.73 -45.13
CA PHE A 425 19.09 49.89 -44.91
C PHE A 425 19.86 48.56 -44.82
N SER A 426 19.17 47.44 -44.59
CA SER A 426 19.81 46.14 -44.34
C SER A 426 20.01 45.25 -45.57
N TYR A 427 19.54 45.65 -46.76
CA TYR A 427 19.63 44.84 -48.00
C TYR A 427 20.47 45.47 -49.11
N LYS A 428 21.44 46.33 -48.77
CA LYS A 428 22.42 46.87 -49.74
C LYS A 428 23.87 46.54 -49.39
N LYS A 429 24.11 45.51 -48.56
CA LYS A 429 25.46 45.06 -48.19
C LYS A 429 25.58 43.55 -47.91
N LEU A 430 24.82 42.76 -48.65
CA LEU A 430 25.01 41.35 -49.01
C LEU A 430 24.48 41.21 -50.44
#